data_AF-A0A2A2EUV3-F1
#
_entry.id   AF-A0A2A2EUV3-F1
#
_cell.length_a   1.000
_cell.length_b   1.000
_cell.length_c   1.000
_cell.angle_alpha   90.00
_cell.angle_beta   90.00
_cell.angle_gamma   90.00
#
_symmetry.space_group_name_H-M   'P 1'
#
loop_
_entity.id
_entity.type
_entity.pdbx_description
1 polymer ?
#
loop_
_entity_poly.entity_id
_entity_poly.type
_entity_poly.pdbx_seq_one_letter_code
_entity_poly.pdbx_strand_id
1 'polypeptide(L)'
;MLTTSLTRRVFLKSSGGVLAGTLALASGPIALLAPSRSWAMSLDHLSSHEGEVLLAMTRQIFPHSELEDAVYALTVKDQDRRAADSETLDLLQQGVAELDAAAGGDWLSLAETERLVQLEAMAGSAFFEQVRGPAIVTLYDNPLAYAHFGYQGSEGNAGYLQRGFNDLTWLPDPPKPAGGYLPNESV
;
A
#
# COMPACT_ATOMS: atom_id res chain seq x y z
N MET A 1 -6.78 36.42 -16.97
CA MET A 1 -5.84 35.41 -16.45
C MET A 1 -5.47 35.83 -15.04
N LEU A 2 -5.98 35.15 -14.02
CA LEU A 2 -5.64 35.43 -12.63
C LEU A 2 -4.33 34.71 -12.32
N THR A 3 -3.24 35.45 -12.18
CA THR A 3 -1.96 34.95 -11.69
C THR A 3 -2.05 34.84 -10.17
N THR A 4 -2.29 33.65 -9.65
CA THR A 4 -2.27 33.39 -8.21
C THR A 4 -0.81 33.38 -7.75
N SER A 5 -0.37 34.45 -7.08
CA SER A 5 0.99 34.54 -6.53
C SER A 5 1.21 33.48 -5.45
N LEU A 6 2.12 32.53 -5.71
CA LEU A 6 2.54 31.53 -4.73
C LEU A 6 3.18 32.23 -3.52
N THR A 7 2.59 32.06 -2.34
CA THR A 7 3.12 32.63 -1.09
C THR A 7 4.22 31.74 -0.50
N ARG A 8 5.19 32.32 0.21
CA ARG A 8 6.27 31.58 0.91
C ARG A 8 5.76 30.43 1.78
N ARG A 9 4.58 30.57 2.41
CA ARG A 9 3.96 29.52 3.21
C ARG A 9 3.45 28.35 2.36
N VAL A 10 2.94 28.62 1.16
CA VAL A 10 2.55 27.61 0.18
C VAL A 10 3.79 26.93 -0.41
N PHE A 11 4.87 27.69 -0.64
CA PHE A 11 6.16 27.17 -1.08
C PHE A 11 6.86 26.30 -0.01
N LEU A 12 6.83 26.70 1.26
CA LEU A 12 7.38 25.90 2.36
C LEU A 12 6.50 24.69 2.70
N LYS A 13 5.17 24.79 2.52
CA LYS A 13 4.28 23.62 2.49
C LYS A 13 4.51 22.72 1.26
N SER A 14 5.09 23.24 0.18
CA SER A 14 5.48 22.46 -1.01
C SER A 14 6.92 21.96 -0.93
N SER A 15 7.50 21.84 0.27
CA SER A 15 8.78 21.15 0.45
C SER A 15 8.64 19.63 0.39
N GLY A 16 7.43 19.11 0.63
CA GLY A 16 7.11 17.71 0.40
C GLY A 16 6.93 17.38 -1.08
N GLY A 17 7.16 16.12 -1.41
CA GLY A 17 7.08 15.59 -2.77
C GLY A 17 5.66 15.37 -3.28
N VAL A 18 5.58 14.94 -4.52
CA VAL A 18 4.36 14.40 -5.13
C VAL A 18 4.71 13.06 -5.74
N LEU A 19 3.91 12.05 -5.42
CA LEU A 19 3.92 10.76 -6.10
C LEU A 19 2.72 10.73 -7.06
N ALA A 20 2.94 10.33 -8.29
CA ALA A 20 1.88 10.30 -9.30
C ALA A 20 2.02 9.08 -10.21
N GLY A 21 0.90 8.68 -10.81
CA GLY A 21 0.88 7.55 -11.71
C GLY A 21 -0.42 7.45 -12.49
N THR A 22 -0.48 6.39 -13.29
CA THR A 22 -1.67 6.02 -14.07
C THR A 22 -2.02 4.57 -13.79
N LEU A 23 -3.31 4.26 -13.73
CA LEU A 23 -3.79 2.89 -13.69
C LEU A 23 -3.37 2.16 -14.98
N ALA A 24 -2.64 1.07 -14.83
CA ALA A 24 -2.14 0.25 -15.92
C ALA A 24 -3.27 -0.61 -16.53
N LEU A 25 -4.20 -1.09 -15.70
CA LEU A 25 -5.34 -1.89 -16.12
C LEU A 25 -6.55 -0.99 -16.35
N ALA A 26 -6.83 -0.73 -17.63
CA ALA A 26 -7.98 0.07 -18.05
C ALA A 26 -9.35 -0.58 -17.73
N SER A 27 -9.35 -1.89 -17.45
CA SER A 27 -10.52 -2.70 -17.12
C SER A 27 -10.16 -3.66 -15.98
N GLY A 28 -10.56 -3.31 -14.76
CA GLY A 28 -10.33 -4.09 -13.55
C GLY A 28 -11.15 -3.55 -12.39
N PRO A 29 -11.24 -4.28 -11.26
CA PRO A 29 -12.08 -3.87 -10.13
C PRO A 29 -11.66 -2.52 -9.54
N ILE A 30 -10.37 -2.21 -9.54
CA ILE A 30 -9.85 -0.90 -9.10
C ILE A 30 -10.32 0.22 -10.04
N ALA A 31 -10.28 -0.02 -11.36
CA ALA A 31 -10.71 0.98 -12.35
C ALA A 31 -12.20 1.33 -12.24
N LEU A 32 -13.03 0.43 -11.72
CA LEU A 32 -14.46 0.69 -11.44
C LEU A 32 -14.67 1.64 -10.25
N LEU A 33 -13.73 1.66 -9.29
CA LEU A 33 -13.79 2.50 -8.10
C LEU A 33 -13.04 3.83 -8.29
N ALA A 34 -12.11 3.90 -9.24
CA ALA A 34 -11.27 5.06 -9.45
C ALA A 34 -12.03 6.20 -10.16
N PRO A 35 -11.99 7.44 -9.64
CA PRO A 35 -12.64 8.58 -10.27
C PRO A 35 -11.95 9.00 -11.59
N SER A 36 -10.68 8.65 -11.76
CA SER A 36 -9.87 8.92 -12.95
C SER A 36 -8.80 7.86 -13.15
N ARG A 37 -8.25 7.76 -14.36
CA ARG A 37 -7.14 6.86 -14.68
C ARG A 37 -5.78 7.35 -14.17
N SER A 38 -5.63 8.66 -14.00
CA SER A 38 -4.44 9.24 -13.39
C SER A 38 -4.71 9.55 -11.93
N TRP A 39 -3.69 9.42 -11.10
CA TRP A 39 -3.72 9.81 -9.69
C TRP A 39 -2.45 10.58 -9.34
N ALA A 40 -2.57 11.43 -8.32
CA ALA A 40 -1.45 12.15 -7.74
C ALA A 40 -1.71 12.27 -6.24
N MET A 41 -0.66 12.11 -5.46
CA MET A 41 -0.69 12.07 -4.01
C MET A 41 0.44 12.94 -3.47
N SER A 42 0.09 13.92 -2.65
CA SER A 42 1.07 14.77 -1.98
C SER A 42 1.73 14.01 -0.83
N LEU A 43 3.04 14.17 -0.74
CA LEU A 43 3.87 13.75 0.39
C LEU A 43 4.15 15.00 1.23
N ASP A 44 4.04 14.87 2.55
CA ASP A 44 4.20 15.98 3.47
C ASP A 44 5.66 16.09 3.97
N HIS A 45 6.36 14.96 4.05
CA HIS A 45 7.70 14.84 4.63
C HIS A 45 8.73 14.29 3.63
N LEU A 46 8.32 13.32 2.81
CA LEU A 46 9.21 12.68 1.84
C LEU A 46 9.29 13.47 0.53
N SER A 47 10.44 13.40 -0.15
CA SER A 47 10.60 13.91 -1.51
C SER A 47 9.91 13.00 -2.55
N SER A 48 9.75 13.50 -3.78
CA SER A 48 9.20 12.68 -4.88
C SER A 48 10.06 11.44 -5.14
N HIS A 49 11.38 11.61 -5.19
CA HIS A 49 12.32 10.51 -5.43
C HIS A 49 12.25 9.45 -4.32
N GLU A 50 12.25 9.87 -3.05
CA GLU A 50 12.07 8.95 -1.92
C GLU A 50 10.75 8.18 -2.04
N GLY A 51 9.66 8.87 -2.38
CA GLY A 51 8.37 8.23 -2.60
C GLY A 51 8.38 7.20 -3.74
N GLU A 52 9.06 7.49 -4.85
CA GLU A 52 9.19 6.61 -6.00
C GLU A 52 10.06 5.38 -5.69
N VAL A 53 11.18 5.56 -4.99
CA VAL A 53 12.05 4.47 -4.50
C VAL A 53 11.27 3.56 -3.56
N LEU A 54 10.55 4.12 -2.58
CA LEU A 54 9.75 3.33 -1.65
C LEU A 54 8.60 2.58 -2.33
N LEU A 55 7.95 3.18 -3.34
CA LEU A 55 6.95 2.48 -4.15
C LEU A 55 7.57 1.28 -4.87
N ALA A 56 8.67 1.51 -5.60
CA ALA A 56 9.37 0.47 -6.36
C ALA A 56 9.90 -0.65 -5.44
N MET A 57 10.45 -0.30 -4.29
CA MET A 57 10.87 -1.25 -3.26
C MET A 57 9.68 -2.08 -2.75
N THR A 58 8.56 -1.45 -2.41
CA THR A 58 7.37 -2.16 -1.92
C THR A 58 6.83 -3.14 -2.97
N ARG A 59 6.85 -2.77 -4.25
CA ARG A 59 6.47 -3.67 -5.36
C ARG A 59 7.36 -4.91 -5.43
N GLN A 60 8.66 -4.78 -5.16
CA GLN A 60 9.56 -5.93 -5.18
C GLN A 60 9.42 -6.83 -3.96
N ILE A 61 9.13 -6.24 -2.78
CA ILE A 61 8.89 -7.01 -1.56
C ILE A 61 7.56 -7.78 -1.66
N PHE A 62 6.54 -7.19 -2.28
CA PHE A 62 5.21 -7.78 -2.46
C PHE A 62 4.80 -7.76 -3.93
N PRO A 63 5.34 -8.65 -4.78
CA PRO A 63 5.15 -8.59 -6.22
C PRO A 63 3.77 -9.12 -6.62
N HIS A 64 2.83 -8.21 -6.88
CA HIS A 64 1.52 -8.52 -7.47
C HIS A 64 1.46 -7.96 -8.90
N SER A 65 1.45 -8.84 -9.90
CA SER A 65 1.50 -8.46 -11.31
C SER A 65 0.26 -7.70 -11.79
N GLU A 66 -0.90 -7.93 -11.15
CA GLU A 66 -2.17 -7.31 -11.53
C GLU A 66 -2.61 -6.19 -10.58
N LEU A 67 -1.82 -5.88 -9.54
CA LEU A 67 -2.13 -4.83 -8.59
C LEU A 67 -1.56 -3.48 -9.05
N GLU A 68 -2.43 -2.48 -9.05
CA GLU A 68 -2.12 -1.13 -9.50
C GLU A 68 -1.17 -0.39 -8.56
N ASP A 69 -0.29 0.44 -9.12
CA ASP A 69 0.61 1.32 -8.35
C ASP A 69 -0.13 2.26 -7.40
N ALA A 70 -1.38 2.60 -7.73
CA ALA A 70 -2.26 3.38 -6.85
C ALA A 70 -2.45 2.72 -5.47
N VAL A 71 -2.43 1.39 -5.40
CA VAL A 71 -2.56 0.64 -4.14
C VAL A 71 -1.22 0.65 -3.38
N TYR A 72 -0.10 0.50 -4.07
CA TYR A 72 1.24 0.62 -3.48
C TYR A 72 1.52 2.04 -2.97
N ALA A 73 0.99 3.06 -3.64
CA ALA A 73 1.10 4.46 -3.20
C ALA A 73 0.49 4.68 -1.80
N LEU A 74 -0.54 3.92 -1.41
CA LEU A 74 -1.09 4.00 -0.05
C LEU A 74 -0.05 3.62 1.00
N THR A 75 0.81 2.64 0.69
CA THR A 75 1.93 2.27 1.57
C THR A 75 2.93 3.40 1.72
N VAL A 76 3.28 4.06 0.61
CA VAL A 76 4.16 5.24 0.65
C VAL A 76 3.53 6.37 1.47
N LYS A 77 2.21 6.57 1.37
CA LYS A 77 1.53 7.58 2.20
C LYS A 77 1.56 7.26 3.68
N ASP A 78 1.46 5.98 4.04
CA ASP A 78 1.59 5.57 5.45
C ASP A 78 3.02 5.82 5.95
N GLN A 79 4.04 5.53 5.13
CA GLN A 79 5.43 5.83 5.48
C GLN A 79 5.69 7.33 5.61
N ASP A 80 5.19 8.14 4.67
CA ASP A 80 5.26 9.62 4.73
C ASP A 80 4.61 10.17 6.01
N ARG A 81 3.45 9.63 6.40
CA ARG A 81 2.80 9.99 7.66
C ARG A 81 3.63 9.61 8.89
N ARG A 82 4.31 8.46 8.86
CA ARG A 82 5.21 8.02 9.95
C ARG A 82 6.47 8.88 10.00
N ALA A 83 6.94 9.37 8.86
CA ALA A 83 8.07 10.28 8.76
C ALA A 83 7.80 11.68 9.35
N ALA A 84 6.62 11.91 9.94
CA ALA A 84 6.43 13.02 10.88
C ALA A 84 7.30 12.87 12.15
N ASP A 85 7.65 11.62 12.51
CA ASP A 85 8.69 11.30 13.48
C ASP A 85 10.08 11.41 12.84
N SER A 86 11.00 12.14 13.48
CA SER A 86 12.30 12.46 12.90
C SER A 86 13.21 11.24 12.77
N GLU A 87 13.15 10.28 13.71
CA GLU A 87 13.94 9.05 13.64
C GLU A 87 13.49 8.20 12.44
N THR A 88 12.18 8.11 12.22
CA THR A 88 11.61 7.42 11.07
C THR A 88 11.97 8.13 9.76
N LEU A 89 11.89 9.46 9.70
CA LEU A 89 12.27 10.23 8.52
C LEU A 89 13.75 9.99 8.17
N ASP A 90 14.64 10.15 9.15
CA ASP A 90 16.07 9.97 8.98
C ASP A 90 16.39 8.55 8.49
N LEU A 91 15.74 7.53 9.06
CA LEU A 91 15.91 6.13 8.65
C LEU A 91 15.49 5.90 7.19
N LEU A 92 14.35 6.47 6.76
CA LEU A 92 13.87 6.34 5.39
C LEU A 92 14.79 7.07 4.40
N GLN A 93 15.21 8.29 4.73
CA GLN A 93 16.09 9.09 3.87
C GLN A 93 17.47 8.45 3.72
N GLN A 94 18.03 7.95 4.82
CA GLN A 94 19.32 7.25 4.79
C GLN A 94 19.25 5.96 3.98
N GLY A 95 18.21 5.15 4.17
CA GLY A 95 18.04 3.92 3.40
C GLY A 95 17.87 4.13 1.90
N VAL A 96 17.12 5.17 1.50
CA VAL A 96 17.03 5.57 0.08
C VAL A 96 18.38 6.02 -0.45
N ALA A 97 19.11 6.85 0.30
CA ALA A 97 20.44 7.31 -0.10
C ALA A 97 21.45 6.15 -0.20
N GLU A 98 21.36 5.13 0.66
CA GLU A 98 22.18 3.92 0.59
C GLU A 98 21.89 3.09 -0.67
N LEU A 99 20.62 2.92 -1.04
CA LEU A 99 20.21 2.29 -2.28
C LEU A 99 20.78 3.03 -3.50
N ASP A 100 20.60 4.34 -3.54
CA ASP A 100 21.11 5.19 -4.63
C ASP A 100 22.64 5.13 -4.72
N ALA A 101 23.34 5.20 -3.60
CA ALA A 101 24.79 5.09 -3.56
C ALA A 101 25.28 3.71 -4.06
N ALA A 102 24.62 2.62 -3.65
CA ALA A 102 24.92 1.28 -4.12
C ALA A 102 24.65 1.10 -5.62
N ALA A 103 23.69 1.86 -6.18
CA ALA A 103 23.38 1.91 -7.61
C ALA A 103 24.28 2.86 -8.42
N GLY A 104 25.17 3.62 -7.78
CA GLY A 104 25.99 4.63 -8.45
C GLY A 104 25.28 5.95 -8.75
N GLY A 105 24.13 6.19 -8.12
CA GLY A 105 23.46 7.50 -8.08
C GLY A 105 21.95 7.43 -8.06
N ASP A 106 21.33 6.56 -8.87
CA ASP A 106 19.88 6.45 -8.99
C ASP A 106 19.48 4.97 -9.04
N TRP A 107 18.93 4.48 -7.93
CA TRP A 107 18.50 3.10 -7.81
C TRP A 107 17.34 2.73 -8.73
N LEU A 108 16.48 3.69 -9.08
CA LEU A 108 15.36 3.46 -10.00
C LEU A 108 15.84 3.23 -11.44
N SER A 109 17.04 3.69 -11.79
CA SER A 109 17.64 3.48 -13.12
C SER A 109 18.13 2.04 -13.37
N LEU A 110 18.32 1.25 -12.31
CA LEU A 110 18.76 -0.15 -12.40
C LEU A 110 17.69 -1.05 -13.02
N ALA A 111 18.10 -2.19 -13.59
CA ALA A 111 17.15 -3.22 -13.98
C ALA A 111 16.44 -3.81 -12.74
N GLU A 112 15.21 -4.29 -12.91
CA GLU A 112 14.42 -4.86 -11.79
C GLU A 112 15.17 -5.99 -11.05
N THR A 113 15.88 -6.85 -11.80
CA THR A 113 16.69 -7.92 -11.21
C THR A 113 17.88 -7.40 -10.39
N GLU A 114 18.50 -6.30 -10.80
CA GLU A 114 19.62 -5.70 -10.07
C GLU A 114 19.13 -5.02 -8.79
N ARG A 115 17.99 -4.33 -8.89
CA ARG A 115 17.31 -3.77 -7.72
C ARG A 115 16.94 -4.86 -6.72
N LEU A 116 16.42 -6.01 -7.18
CA LEU A 116 16.08 -7.13 -6.30
C LEU A 116 17.29 -7.65 -5.54
N VAL A 117 18.42 -7.85 -6.22
CA VAL A 117 19.67 -8.31 -5.60
C VAL A 117 20.12 -7.36 -4.48
N GLN A 118 20.01 -6.05 -4.69
CA GLN A 118 20.34 -5.07 -3.63
C GLN A 118 19.36 -5.14 -2.45
N LEU A 119 18.06 -5.30 -2.71
CA LEU A 119 17.05 -5.47 -1.66
C LEU A 119 17.24 -6.75 -0.86
N GLU A 120 17.57 -7.86 -1.53
CA GLU A 120 17.87 -9.14 -0.89
C GLU A 120 19.08 -9.02 0.05
N ALA A 121 20.12 -8.30 -0.38
CA ALA A 121 21.33 -8.09 0.43
C ALA A 121 21.06 -7.25 1.70
N MET A 122 20.07 -6.37 1.69
CA MET A 122 19.68 -5.54 2.85
C MET A 122 18.51 -6.08 3.67
N ALA A 123 17.96 -7.25 3.31
CA ALA A 123 16.85 -7.85 4.02
C ALA A 123 17.19 -8.02 5.51
N GLY A 124 16.25 -7.66 6.39
CA GLY A 124 16.45 -7.66 7.84
C GLY A 124 17.17 -6.44 8.41
N SER A 125 17.62 -5.49 7.58
CA SER A 125 18.06 -4.17 8.07
C SER A 125 16.89 -3.37 8.65
N ALA A 126 17.21 -2.36 9.47
CA ALA A 126 16.20 -1.49 10.08
C ALA A 126 15.35 -0.76 9.01
N PHE A 127 15.99 -0.22 7.97
CA PHE A 127 15.30 0.43 6.86
C PHE A 127 14.39 -0.55 6.12
N PHE A 128 14.88 -1.74 5.77
CA PHE A 128 14.10 -2.75 5.07
C PHE A 128 12.85 -3.17 5.86
N GLU A 129 13.01 -3.45 7.16
CA GLU A 129 11.89 -3.85 8.02
C GLU A 129 10.93 -2.68 8.31
N GLN A 130 11.42 -1.44 8.40
CA GLN A 130 10.58 -0.24 8.52
C GLN A 130 9.68 -0.05 7.30
N VAL A 131 10.17 -0.36 6.09
CA VAL A 131 9.35 -0.31 4.87
C VAL A 131 8.41 -1.52 4.82
N ARG A 132 8.95 -2.73 4.99
CA ARG A 132 8.22 -4.00 4.84
C ARG A 132 7.09 -4.18 5.86
N GLY A 133 7.35 -3.94 7.14
CA GLY A 133 6.43 -4.29 8.23
C GLY A 133 5.07 -3.59 8.10
N PRO A 134 5.04 -2.24 8.07
CA PRO A 134 3.81 -1.47 7.82
C PRO A 134 3.15 -1.78 6.48
N ALA A 135 3.95 -2.00 5.43
CA ALA A 135 3.45 -2.28 4.09
C ALA A 135 2.52 -3.48 4.03
N ILE A 136 2.76 -4.54 4.82
CA ILE A 136 1.86 -5.70 4.87
C ILE A 136 0.44 -5.26 5.24
N VAL A 137 0.29 -4.44 6.28
CA VAL A 137 -1.03 -4.00 6.72
C VAL A 137 -1.62 -3.04 5.69
N THR A 138 -0.89 -2.00 5.31
CA THR A 138 -1.43 -0.96 4.42
C THR A 138 -1.78 -1.49 3.04
N LEU A 139 -0.99 -2.41 2.49
CA LEU A 139 -1.20 -2.96 1.15
C LEU A 139 -2.45 -3.84 1.07
N TYR A 140 -2.75 -4.64 2.10
CA TYR A 140 -3.86 -5.60 2.07
C TYR A 140 -5.11 -5.10 2.79
N ASP A 141 -5.00 -4.11 3.67
CA ASP A 141 -6.09 -3.59 4.50
C ASP A 141 -6.64 -2.26 3.98
N ASN A 142 -7.10 -2.25 2.72
CA ASN A 142 -7.71 -1.06 2.11
C ASN A 142 -8.76 -1.43 1.05
N PRO A 143 -9.73 -0.53 0.75
CA PRO A 143 -10.80 -0.81 -0.21
C PRO A 143 -10.34 -1.19 -1.62
N LEU A 144 -9.20 -0.65 -2.11
CA LEU A 144 -8.70 -0.99 -3.45
C LEU A 144 -8.13 -2.40 -3.49
N ALA A 145 -7.41 -2.80 -2.44
CA ALA A 145 -6.94 -4.17 -2.26
C ALA A 145 -8.11 -5.14 -2.13
N TYR A 146 -9.14 -4.79 -1.36
CA TYR A 146 -10.34 -5.62 -1.23
C TYR A 146 -11.04 -5.81 -2.57
N ALA A 147 -11.18 -4.74 -3.36
CA ALA A 147 -11.76 -4.79 -4.69
C ALA A 147 -10.94 -5.68 -5.62
N HIS A 148 -9.61 -5.61 -5.54
CA HIS A 148 -8.69 -6.40 -6.35
C HIS A 148 -8.68 -7.89 -5.97
N PHE A 149 -8.43 -8.21 -4.69
CA PHE A 149 -8.30 -9.58 -4.19
C PHE A 149 -9.66 -10.25 -3.93
N GLY A 150 -10.76 -9.51 -4.04
CA GLY A 150 -12.11 -10.04 -3.80
C GLY A 150 -12.40 -10.33 -2.33
N TYR A 151 -11.73 -9.63 -1.39
CA TYR A 151 -12.04 -9.78 0.04
C TYR A 151 -13.46 -9.30 0.32
N GLN A 152 -14.32 -10.25 0.71
CA GLN A 152 -15.73 -9.99 1.01
C GLN A 152 -15.87 -9.68 2.51
N GLY A 153 -16.01 -8.39 2.84
CA GLY A 153 -16.14 -7.95 4.24
C GLY A 153 -16.67 -6.53 4.41
N SER A 154 -17.36 -5.96 3.41
CA SER A 154 -18.02 -4.67 3.58
C SER A 154 -19.02 -4.73 4.74
N GLU A 155 -19.19 -3.61 5.46
CA GLU A 155 -20.28 -3.46 6.44
C GLU A 155 -21.61 -3.96 5.85
N GLY A 156 -22.31 -4.82 6.60
CA GLY A 156 -23.58 -5.40 6.19
C GLY A 156 -23.51 -6.73 5.43
N ASN A 157 -22.31 -7.21 5.08
CA ASN A 157 -22.17 -8.55 4.52
C ASN A 157 -21.90 -9.57 5.65
N ALA A 158 -22.76 -10.57 5.85
CA ALA A 158 -22.68 -11.55 6.93
C ALA A 158 -21.46 -12.53 6.83
N GLY A 159 -20.44 -12.17 6.05
CA GLY A 159 -19.24 -12.99 5.83
C GLY A 159 -19.59 -14.34 5.23
N TYR A 160 -18.90 -15.39 5.68
CA TYR A 160 -19.13 -16.76 5.18
C TYR A 160 -20.33 -17.46 5.83
N LEU A 161 -21.05 -16.79 6.73
CA LEU A 161 -22.15 -17.38 7.51
C LEU A 161 -23.23 -18.03 6.63
N GLN A 162 -23.49 -17.45 5.46
CA GLN A 162 -24.45 -17.95 4.45
C GLN A 162 -23.77 -18.33 3.12
N ARG A 163 -22.45 -18.60 3.16
CA ARG A 163 -21.62 -18.88 1.97
C ARG A 163 -20.62 -20.00 2.26
N GLY A 164 -21.11 -21.17 2.66
CA GLY A 164 -20.28 -22.37 2.75
C GLY A 164 -19.55 -22.62 4.06
N PHE A 165 -19.47 -21.65 5.00
CA PHE A 165 -18.78 -21.88 6.27
C PHE A 165 -19.40 -23.02 7.09
N ASN A 166 -20.74 -23.10 7.06
CA ASN A 166 -21.50 -24.10 7.81
C ASN A 166 -22.15 -25.17 6.91
N ASP A 167 -21.76 -25.24 5.62
CA ASP A 167 -22.30 -26.22 4.66
C ASP A 167 -21.51 -27.54 4.74
N LEU A 168 -21.22 -28.01 5.95
CA LEU A 168 -20.47 -29.24 6.16
C LEU A 168 -21.39 -30.43 5.85
N THR A 169 -21.16 -31.11 4.73
CA THR A 169 -21.95 -32.30 4.33
C THR A 169 -21.51 -33.59 5.03
N TRP A 170 -20.40 -33.55 5.76
CA TRP A 170 -19.73 -34.73 6.31
C TRP A 170 -19.91 -34.90 7.83
N LEU A 171 -20.56 -33.95 8.50
CA LEU A 171 -20.88 -34.03 9.92
C LEU A 171 -22.37 -33.68 10.10
N PRO A 172 -23.13 -34.37 10.97
CA PRO A 172 -24.45 -33.90 11.35
C PRO A 172 -24.38 -32.54 12.07
N ASP A 173 -25.43 -31.73 11.93
CA ASP A 173 -25.53 -30.45 12.63
C ASP A 173 -25.46 -30.66 14.15
N PRO A 174 -24.61 -29.90 14.86
CA PRO A 174 -24.54 -29.99 16.32
C PRO A 174 -25.88 -29.56 16.95
N PRO A 175 -26.38 -30.27 17.97
CA PRO A 175 -27.60 -29.88 18.66
C PRO A 175 -27.42 -28.54 19.38
N LYS A 176 -28.48 -27.73 19.42
CA LYS A 176 -28.47 -26.48 20.21
C LYS A 176 -28.43 -26.80 21.72
N PRO A 177 -27.69 -26.03 22.54
CA PRO A 177 -26.94 -24.82 22.21
C PRO A 177 -25.48 -25.06 21.78
N ALA A 178 -25.03 -26.32 21.64
CA ALA A 178 -23.62 -26.64 21.38
C ALA A 178 -23.10 -26.10 20.04
N GLY A 179 -23.98 -25.99 19.03
CA GLY A 179 -23.69 -25.36 17.74
C GLY A 179 -23.72 -23.82 17.74
N GLY A 180 -24.10 -23.19 18.84
CA GLY A 180 -24.43 -21.76 18.88
C GLY A 180 -25.75 -21.44 18.19
N TYR A 181 -26.10 -20.15 18.20
CA TYR A 181 -27.26 -19.61 17.49
C TYR A 181 -26.76 -18.64 16.41
N LEU A 182 -27.37 -18.71 15.22
CA LEU A 182 -27.12 -17.69 14.20
C LEU A 182 -27.72 -16.34 14.64
N PRO A 183 -27.25 -15.20 14.12
CA PRO A 183 -27.69 -13.86 14.54
C PRO A 183 -29.22 -13.62 14.47
N ASN A 184 -29.94 -14.42 13.67
CA ASN A 184 -31.39 -14.29 13.47
C ASN A 184 -32.21 -15.45 14.10
N GLU A 185 -31.58 -16.32 14.90
CA GLU A 185 -32.27 -17.42 15.55
C GLU A 185 -32.71 -17.07 16.98
N SER A 186 -33.92 -17.49 17.35
CA SER A 186 -34.41 -17.38 18.72
C SER A 186 -33.69 -18.37 19.64
N VAL A 187 -33.33 -17.92 20.85
CA VAL A 187 -32.71 -18.72 21.91
C VAL A 187 -33.69 -19.74 22.49
#